data_AF-A0A0E3V8V1-F1
#
_entry.id   AF-A0A0E3V8V1-F1
#
_cell.length_a   1.000
_cell.length_b   1.000
_cell.length_c   1.000
_cell.angle_alpha   90.00
_cell.angle_beta   90.00
_cell.angle_gamma   90.00
#
_symmetry.space_group_name_H-M   'P 1'
#
loop_
_entity.id
_entity.type
_entity.pdbx_description
1 polymer ?
#
loop_
_entity_poly.entity_id
_entity_poly.type
_entity_poly.pdbx_seq_one_letter_code
_entity_poly.pdbx_strand_id
1 'polypeptide(L)'
;MKKISISVMHFGLMLAVAMTASLGTSCVAQKKDKDGFVQIFDGKTLKGWDGDPTYWRVENGNLVGEITPTTLLKTNNFIIWRGGEPGDFEFKGEFNITSEGNSGINYRSDQLTDVPFALRGYQADIDGKNRYTGQNYEERKRTTLAYRGQKTTIPPYTGAATPEAVRANVKNNAWGGLTVTGSLGNSDSLKTKIKAEDWNTFRLVIKGNRLQHYINDVLMSEVTDEDTVNGKAKGLMGVQVHVGPPMKVQYRNLMLKQL
;
A
#
# COMPACT_ATOMS: atom_id res chain seq x y z
N MET A 1 -77.02 -3.63 -49.93
CA MET A 1 -75.59 -3.79 -50.25
C MET A 1 -74.78 -2.92 -49.28
N LYS A 2 -74.24 -3.52 -48.21
CA LYS A 2 -73.50 -2.82 -47.14
C LYS A 2 -71.99 -3.02 -47.37
N LYS A 3 -71.24 -1.92 -47.48
CA LYS A 3 -69.77 -1.93 -47.55
C LYS A 3 -69.19 -2.14 -46.15
N ILE A 4 -68.33 -3.14 -46.00
CA ILE A 4 -67.59 -3.44 -44.78
C ILE A 4 -66.25 -2.70 -44.84
N SER A 5 -65.98 -1.91 -43.80
CA SER A 5 -64.71 -1.21 -43.57
C SER A 5 -63.76 -2.12 -42.79
N ILE A 6 -62.53 -2.29 -43.28
CA ILE A 6 -61.45 -3.03 -42.61
C ILE A 6 -60.57 -2.01 -41.89
N SER A 7 -60.51 -2.10 -40.56
CA SER A 7 -59.61 -1.32 -39.70
C SER A 7 -58.28 -2.05 -39.56
N VAL A 8 -57.17 -1.39 -39.90
CA VAL A 8 -55.81 -1.91 -39.75
C VAL A 8 -55.24 -1.41 -38.41
N MET A 9 -55.13 -2.32 -37.44
CA MET A 9 -54.41 -2.08 -36.18
C MET A 9 -52.90 -1.93 -36.45
N HIS A 10 -52.34 -0.77 -36.12
CA HIS A 10 -50.89 -0.54 -36.14
C HIS A 10 -50.27 -0.96 -34.80
N PHE A 11 -49.41 -1.96 -34.84
CA PHE A 11 -48.57 -2.37 -33.71
C PHE A 11 -47.27 -1.54 -33.75
N GLY A 12 -47.20 -0.47 -32.95
CA GLY A 12 -46.01 0.35 -32.79
C GLY A 12 -45.08 -0.23 -31.73
N LEU A 13 -43.93 -0.74 -32.16
CA LEU A 13 -42.84 -1.28 -31.36
C LEU A 13 -42.24 -0.19 -30.43
N MET A 14 -42.43 -0.30 -29.11
CA MET A 14 -41.72 0.54 -28.13
C MET A 14 -40.25 0.09 -28.02
N LEU A 15 -39.33 0.93 -28.49
CA LEU A 15 -37.89 0.74 -28.31
C LEU A 15 -37.50 1.26 -26.92
N ALA A 16 -37.29 0.37 -25.95
CA ALA A 16 -36.75 0.72 -24.64
C ALA A 16 -35.24 0.99 -24.78
N VAL A 17 -34.84 2.26 -24.76
CA VAL A 17 -33.43 2.66 -24.67
C VAL A 17 -32.98 2.47 -23.22
N ALA A 18 -32.29 1.36 -22.95
CA ALA A 18 -31.58 1.16 -21.69
C ALA A 18 -30.37 2.10 -21.65
N MET A 19 -30.50 3.23 -20.94
CA MET A 19 -29.35 4.06 -20.57
C MET A 19 -28.49 3.26 -19.59
N THR A 20 -27.44 2.62 -20.11
CA THR A 20 -26.33 2.14 -19.30
C THR A 20 -25.57 3.36 -18.78
N ALA A 21 -25.87 3.78 -17.56
CA ALA A 21 -25.02 4.70 -16.83
C ALA A 21 -23.70 3.99 -16.56
N SER A 22 -22.71 4.17 -17.44
CA SER A 22 -21.33 3.84 -17.14
C SER A 22 -20.94 4.68 -15.93
N LEU A 23 -20.81 4.05 -14.76
CA LEU A 23 -20.09 4.61 -13.63
C LEU A 23 -18.63 4.75 -14.07
N GLY A 24 -18.34 5.83 -14.79
CA GLY A 24 -16.98 6.25 -15.05
C GLY A 24 -16.34 6.48 -13.70
N THR A 25 -15.39 5.64 -13.34
CA THR A 25 -14.39 5.95 -12.32
C THR A 25 -13.81 7.29 -12.71
N SER A 26 -14.27 8.35 -12.05
CA SER A 26 -13.68 9.67 -12.14
C SER A 26 -12.28 9.57 -11.55
N CYS A 27 -11.34 9.13 -12.39
CA CYS A 27 -9.95 9.50 -12.27
C CYS A 27 -9.96 11.03 -12.26
N VAL A 28 -9.89 11.61 -11.06
CA VAL A 28 -9.49 13.00 -10.95
C VAL A 28 -8.09 13.00 -11.55
N ALA A 29 -7.95 13.52 -12.77
CA ALA A 29 -6.67 13.74 -13.40
C ALA A 29 -5.92 14.78 -12.55
N GLN A 30 -5.29 14.31 -11.48
CA GLN A 30 -4.50 15.14 -10.59
C GLN A 30 -3.27 15.60 -11.39
N LYS A 31 -3.08 16.92 -11.42
CA LYS A 31 -2.03 17.57 -12.21
C LYS A 31 -0.67 17.02 -11.78
N LYS A 32 0.10 16.53 -12.75
CA LYS A 32 1.50 16.13 -12.53
C LYS A 32 2.35 17.36 -12.26
N ASP A 33 3.30 17.26 -11.33
CA ASP A 33 4.37 18.25 -11.18
C ASP A 33 5.38 18.15 -12.33
N LYS A 34 6.38 19.04 -12.33
CA LYS A 34 7.43 19.08 -13.36
C LYS A 34 8.25 17.79 -13.45
N ASP A 35 8.28 16.99 -12.39
CA ASP A 35 9.07 15.76 -12.30
C ASP A 35 8.20 14.51 -12.53
N GLY A 36 6.92 14.70 -12.84
CA GLY A 36 5.95 13.66 -13.19
C GLY A 36 5.15 13.08 -12.01
N PHE A 37 5.28 13.65 -10.82
CA PHE A 37 4.55 13.18 -9.64
C PHE A 37 3.14 13.74 -9.56
N VAL A 38 2.24 12.92 -9.05
CA VAL A 38 0.85 13.23 -8.77
C VAL A 38 0.65 13.24 -7.26
N GLN A 39 0.04 14.31 -6.72
CA GLN A 39 -0.31 14.38 -5.31
C GLN A 39 -1.55 13.53 -5.02
N ILE A 40 -1.40 12.40 -4.33
CA ILE A 40 -2.50 11.44 -4.09
C ILE A 40 -3.29 11.68 -2.80
N PHE A 41 -2.85 12.63 -1.97
CA PHE A 41 -3.57 13.09 -0.77
C PHE A 41 -3.62 14.62 -0.76
N ASP A 42 -4.81 15.21 -0.67
CA ASP A 42 -5.03 16.65 -0.83
C ASP A 42 -4.82 17.48 0.45
N GLY A 43 -4.56 16.82 1.59
CA GLY A 43 -4.42 17.47 2.90
C GLY A 43 -5.74 17.96 3.51
N LYS A 44 -6.89 17.65 2.90
CA LYS A 44 -8.19 18.20 3.29
C LYS A 44 -9.26 17.13 3.48
N THR A 45 -9.23 16.09 2.65
CA THR A 45 -10.25 15.04 2.62
C THR A 45 -9.61 13.67 2.43
N LEU A 46 -10.34 12.61 2.79
CA LEU A 46 -9.98 11.23 2.43
C LEU A 46 -10.49 10.86 1.03
N LYS A 47 -10.70 11.83 0.13
CA LYS A 47 -11.19 11.53 -1.23
C LYS A 47 -10.18 10.62 -1.94
N GLY A 48 -10.66 9.49 -2.45
CA GLY A 48 -9.83 8.46 -3.08
C GLY A 48 -9.09 7.56 -2.09
N TRP A 49 -9.38 7.68 -0.80
CA TRP A 49 -8.87 6.81 0.25
C TRP A 49 -10.05 6.13 0.95
N ASP A 50 -9.90 4.85 1.25
CA ASP A 50 -10.93 4.02 1.86
C ASP A 50 -10.36 3.35 3.10
N GLY A 51 -10.90 3.71 4.26
CA GLY A 51 -10.42 3.28 5.56
C GLY A 51 -11.51 3.43 6.60
N ASP A 52 -11.37 2.69 7.70
CA ASP A 52 -12.31 2.74 8.81
C ASP A 52 -12.24 4.12 9.53
N PRO A 53 -13.36 4.88 9.59
CA PRO A 53 -13.38 6.21 10.19
C PRO A 53 -13.13 6.20 11.71
N THR A 54 -13.18 5.03 12.35
CA THR A 54 -12.75 4.85 13.75
C THR A 54 -11.27 5.18 13.93
N TYR A 55 -10.46 4.87 12.91
CA TYR A 55 -9.00 4.93 12.97
C TYR A 55 -8.42 6.04 12.11
N TRP A 56 -9.09 6.36 11.01
CA TRP A 56 -8.54 7.22 9.98
C TRP A 56 -9.33 8.50 9.80
N ARG A 57 -8.61 9.63 9.77
CA ARG A 57 -9.18 10.96 9.54
C ARG A 57 -8.16 11.88 8.90
N VAL A 58 -8.64 13.03 8.41
CA VAL A 58 -7.78 14.17 8.13
C VAL A 58 -7.76 15.08 9.35
N GLU A 59 -6.57 15.45 9.80
CA GLU A 59 -6.37 16.38 10.90
C GLU A 59 -5.15 17.26 10.63
N ASN A 60 -5.31 18.58 10.73
CA ASN A 60 -4.24 19.57 10.57
C ASN A 60 -3.43 19.42 9.27
N GLY A 61 -4.09 19.08 8.16
CA GLY A 61 -3.44 18.89 6.87
C GLY A 61 -2.86 17.48 6.64
N ASN A 62 -3.00 16.56 7.60
CA ASN A 62 -2.36 15.25 7.59
C ASN A 62 -3.39 14.12 7.51
N LEU A 63 -3.02 13.03 6.86
CA LEU A 63 -3.73 11.76 6.97
C LEU A 63 -3.28 11.10 8.27
N VAL A 64 -4.19 10.95 9.22
CA VAL A 64 -3.90 10.48 10.58
C VAL A 64 -4.52 9.10 10.79
N GLY A 65 -3.69 8.17 11.22
CA GLY A 65 -4.10 6.88 11.78
C GLY A 65 -3.85 6.86 13.29
N GLU A 66 -4.87 6.53 14.08
CA GLU A 66 -4.75 6.53 15.54
C GLU A 66 -5.48 5.36 16.19
N ILE A 67 -4.78 4.69 17.10
CA ILE A 67 -5.34 3.72 18.04
C ILE A 67 -5.34 4.33 19.43
N THR A 68 -6.48 4.29 20.10
CA THR A 68 -6.64 4.76 21.48
C THR A 68 -6.88 3.57 22.42
N PRO A 69 -6.83 3.76 23.75
CA PRO A 69 -7.15 2.70 24.70
C PRO A 69 -8.54 2.08 24.52
N THR A 70 -9.49 2.80 23.89
CA THR A 70 -10.86 2.32 23.66
C THR A 70 -11.10 1.78 22.26
N THR A 71 -10.13 1.89 21.34
CA THR A 71 -10.27 1.44 19.94
C THR A 71 -9.29 0.34 19.55
N LEU A 72 -8.69 -0.36 20.51
CA LEU A 72 -7.67 -1.38 20.27
C LEU A 72 -8.04 -2.37 19.16
N LEU A 73 -7.10 -2.61 18.24
CA LEU A 73 -7.26 -3.50 17.11
C LEU A 73 -7.08 -4.97 17.51
N LYS A 74 -7.85 -5.85 16.85
CA LYS A 74 -7.61 -7.31 16.86
C LYS A 74 -6.75 -7.77 15.68
N THR A 75 -6.79 -7.02 14.59
CA THR A 75 -6.03 -7.25 13.36
C THR A 75 -5.55 -5.93 12.78
N ASN A 76 -4.41 -5.91 12.09
CA ASN A 76 -3.91 -4.71 11.42
C ASN A 76 -4.98 -4.13 10.49
N ASN A 77 -5.12 -2.81 10.50
CA ASN A 77 -6.11 -2.09 9.69
C ASN A 77 -5.39 -1.08 8.80
N PHE A 78 -5.87 -0.92 7.58
CA PHE A 78 -5.26 -0.06 6.57
C PHE A 78 -6.25 0.99 6.08
N ILE A 79 -5.73 2.16 5.71
CA ILE A 79 -6.42 3.04 4.77
C ILE A 79 -5.81 2.83 3.39
N ILE A 80 -6.67 2.46 2.44
CA ILE A 80 -6.31 1.97 1.11
C ILE A 80 -6.55 3.07 0.09
N TRP A 81 -5.55 3.37 -0.71
CA TRP A 81 -5.72 4.31 -1.82
C TRP A 81 -6.47 3.63 -2.97
N ARG A 82 -7.58 4.23 -3.41
CA ARG A 82 -8.48 3.73 -4.46
C ARG A 82 -8.21 4.33 -5.83
N GLY A 83 -7.11 5.07 -5.99
CA GLY A 83 -6.75 5.68 -7.28
C GLY A 83 -6.04 4.73 -8.26
N GLY A 84 -5.75 3.48 -7.87
CA GLY A 84 -5.28 2.44 -8.79
C GLY A 84 -4.38 1.39 -8.14
N GLU A 85 -3.80 0.55 -9.00
CA GLU A 85 -2.90 -0.55 -8.63
C GLU A 85 -1.53 -0.35 -9.31
N PRO A 86 -0.66 0.50 -8.76
CA PRO A 86 0.61 0.81 -9.40
C PRO A 86 1.50 -0.44 -9.52
N GLY A 87 2.17 -0.55 -10.66
CA GLY A 87 3.17 -1.58 -10.94
C GLY A 87 4.57 -1.07 -10.64
N ASP A 88 5.16 -0.38 -11.62
CA ASP A 88 6.40 0.35 -11.47
C ASP A 88 6.11 1.80 -11.07
N PHE A 89 6.67 2.23 -9.94
CA PHE A 89 6.39 3.55 -9.39
C PHE A 89 7.50 4.08 -8.48
N GLU A 90 7.49 5.39 -8.32
CA GLU A 90 8.15 6.10 -7.23
C GLU A 90 7.09 6.74 -6.33
N PHE A 91 7.09 6.39 -5.05
CA PHE A 91 6.18 6.94 -4.05
C PHE A 91 6.96 7.66 -2.96
N LYS A 92 6.65 8.93 -2.72
CA LYS A 92 7.35 9.74 -1.71
C LYS A 92 6.36 10.52 -0.85
N GLY A 93 6.82 10.89 0.33
CA GLY A 93 6.08 11.76 1.24
C GLY A 93 6.78 11.86 2.58
N GLU A 94 6.02 12.26 3.58
CA GLU A 94 6.50 12.41 4.94
C GLU A 94 5.64 11.62 5.93
N PHE A 95 6.26 11.13 7.00
CA PHE A 95 5.58 10.52 8.12
C PHE A 95 6.09 11.07 9.46
N ASN A 96 5.22 11.08 10.47
CA ASN A 96 5.59 11.25 11.88
C ASN A 96 4.81 10.21 12.69
N ILE A 97 5.47 9.52 13.61
CA ILE A 97 4.89 8.44 14.40
C ILE A 97 5.29 8.60 15.88
N THR A 98 4.35 8.33 16.77
CA THR A 98 4.60 8.30 18.22
C THR A 98 5.60 7.20 18.59
N SER A 99 6.36 7.38 19.67
CA SER A 99 7.37 6.42 20.16
C SER A 99 6.92 4.96 20.24
N GLU A 100 5.69 4.68 20.66
CA GLU A 100 5.13 3.32 20.75
C GLU A 100 4.42 2.85 19.47
N GLY A 101 4.37 3.68 18.43
CA GLY A 101 3.66 3.37 17.20
C GLY A 101 4.37 2.33 16.34
N ASN A 102 3.55 1.53 15.65
CA ASN A 102 3.98 0.57 14.64
C ASN A 102 3.03 0.71 13.44
N SER A 103 3.61 0.81 12.26
CA SER A 103 2.94 1.13 11.02
C SER A 103 3.77 0.64 9.83
N GLY A 104 3.29 0.92 8.63
CA GLY A 104 3.97 0.59 7.39
C GLY A 104 3.21 1.12 6.20
N ILE A 105 3.94 1.24 5.09
CA ILE A 105 3.38 1.58 3.78
C ILE A 105 3.31 0.30 2.97
N ASN A 106 2.10 -0.20 2.75
CA ASN A 106 1.87 -1.36 1.89
C ASN A 106 1.77 -0.95 0.42
N TYR A 107 2.31 -1.80 -0.44
CA TYR A 107 2.25 -1.64 -1.87
C TYR A 107 2.19 -2.99 -2.59
N ARG A 108 1.81 -2.94 -3.88
CA ARG A 108 1.53 -4.12 -4.72
C ARG A 108 0.76 -5.22 -3.99
N SER A 109 -0.22 -4.80 -3.19
CA SER A 109 -0.92 -5.66 -2.25
C SER A 109 -2.25 -6.15 -2.80
N ASP A 110 -2.65 -7.35 -2.38
CA ASP A 110 -4.03 -7.83 -2.49
C ASP A 110 -4.82 -7.33 -1.27
N GLN A 111 -6.07 -6.92 -1.45
CA GLN A 111 -6.99 -6.71 -0.34
C GLN A 111 -7.63 -8.05 0.06
N LEU A 112 -7.64 -8.33 1.36
CA LEU A 112 -8.33 -9.51 1.90
C LEU A 112 -9.84 -9.24 2.02
N THR A 113 -10.65 -10.25 1.71
CA THR A 113 -12.11 -10.15 1.71
C THR A 113 -12.74 -10.60 3.02
N ASP A 114 -12.02 -11.41 3.79
CA ASP A 114 -12.42 -12.00 5.08
C ASP A 114 -11.99 -11.15 6.28
N VAL A 115 -10.99 -10.27 6.09
CA VAL A 115 -10.53 -9.32 7.12
C VAL A 115 -10.74 -7.89 6.60
N PRO A 116 -11.66 -7.11 7.19
CA PRO A 116 -11.93 -5.75 6.77
C PRO A 116 -10.67 -4.89 6.73
N PHE A 117 -10.52 -4.13 5.64
CA PHE A 117 -9.40 -3.20 5.44
C PHE A 117 -8.00 -3.83 5.59
N ALA A 118 -7.85 -5.15 5.41
CA ALA A 118 -6.54 -5.78 5.47
C ALA A 118 -5.90 -5.88 4.08
N LEU A 119 -4.61 -5.56 4.01
CA LEU A 119 -3.77 -5.78 2.84
C LEU A 119 -2.81 -6.95 3.08
N ARG A 120 -2.44 -7.64 2.00
CA ARG A 120 -1.36 -8.64 1.94
C ARG A 120 -0.45 -8.31 0.77
N GLY A 121 0.82 -8.00 1.05
CA GLY A 121 1.79 -7.60 0.03
C GLY A 121 3.01 -6.94 0.66
N TYR A 122 3.89 -6.38 -0.18
CA TYR A 122 5.11 -5.74 0.30
C TYR A 122 4.79 -4.53 1.18
N GLN A 123 5.66 -4.28 2.14
CA GLN A 123 5.53 -3.25 3.16
C GLN A 123 6.89 -2.59 3.42
N ALA A 124 6.90 -1.26 3.43
CA ALA A 124 7.99 -0.48 4.02
C ALA A 124 7.62 -0.20 5.48
N ASP A 125 8.35 -0.82 6.42
CA ASP A 125 8.04 -0.71 7.85
C ASP A 125 8.36 0.68 8.40
N ILE A 126 7.54 1.10 9.37
CA ILE A 126 7.67 2.35 10.13
C ILE A 126 7.34 2.07 11.60
N ASP A 127 8.23 2.37 12.54
CA ASP A 127 7.97 2.25 13.97
C ASP A 127 8.64 3.37 14.78
N GLY A 128 8.01 3.79 15.87
CA GLY A 128 8.52 4.86 16.73
C GLY A 128 9.78 4.49 17.51
N LYS A 129 10.04 3.18 17.72
CA LYS A 129 11.26 2.67 18.37
C LYS A 129 12.43 2.55 17.39
N ASN A 130 12.19 2.81 16.10
CA ASN A 130 13.14 2.71 15.00
C ASN A 130 13.87 1.36 14.98
N ARG A 131 13.15 0.28 15.32
CA ARG A 131 13.62 -1.10 15.27
C ARG A 131 13.53 -1.66 13.85
N TYR A 132 12.49 -1.26 13.12
CA TYR A 132 12.12 -1.81 11.81
C TYR A 132 12.13 -0.74 10.71
N THR A 133 11.93 0.54 11.05
CA THR A 133 11.84 1.63 10.07
C THR A 133 12.92 1.56 8.97
N GLY A 134 12.46 1.46 7.72
CA GLY A 134 13.30 1.41 6.52
C GLY A 134 13.64 0.00 6.00
N GLN A 135 13.26 -1.07 6.71
CA GLN A 135 13.42 -2.43 6.21
C GLN A 135 12.35 -2.79 5.15
N ASN A 136 12.56 -3.90 4.45
CA ASN A 136 11.60 -4.43 3.47
C ASN A 136 10.91 -5.66 4.06
N TYR A 137 9.58 -5.64 4.08
CA TYR A 137 8.73 -6.68 4.66
C TYR A 137 7.63 -7.08 3.67
N GLU A 138 6.99 -8.22 3.89
CA GLU A 138 5.81 -8.64 3.14
C GLU A 138 4.71 -9.12 4.09
N GLU A 139 3.71 -8.24 4.25
CA GLU A 139 2.59 -8.42 5.16
C GLU A 139 1.78 -9.65 4.81
N ARG A 140 1.54 -10.48 5.84
CA ARG A 140 0.78 -11.73 5.76
C ARG A 140 1.30 -12.74 4.73
N LYS A 141 2.57 -12.64 4.33
CA LYS A 141 3.19 -13.58 3.40
C LYS A 141 4.63 -13.92 3.78
N ARG A 142 5.65 -13.45 3.05
CA ARG A 142 7.05 -13.85 3.26
C ARG A 142 7.75 -13.13 4.40
N THR A 143 7.12 -12.15 5.05
CA THR A 143 7.67 -11.40 6.20
C THR A 143 8.93 -10.61 5.85
N THR A 144 9.98 -10.55 6.68
CA THR A 144 11.15 -9.70 6.37
C THR A 144 11.90 -10.20 5.13
N LEU A 145 12.08 -9.32 4.14
CA LEU A 145 12.75 -9.57 2.87
C LEU A 145 14.14 -8.90 2.78
N ALA A 146 14.37 -7.84 3.55
CA ALA A 146 15.69 -7.25 3.77
C ALA A 146 15.65 -6.43 5.07
N TYR A 147 16.58 -6.67 5.98
CA TYR A 147 16.74 -5.79 7.14
C TYR A 147 17.35 -4.44 6.74
N ARG A 148 17.17 -3.41 7.57
CA ARG A 148 17.88 -2.15 7.40
C ARG A 148 19.39 -2.38 7.29
N GLY A 149 20.01 -1.84 6.25
CA GLY A 149 21.42 -2.02 5.92
C GLY A 149 21.70 -3.16 4.94
N GLN A 150 20.70 -3.92 4.49
CA GLN A 150 20.91 -5.05 3.59
C GLN A 150 20.47 -4.77 2.15
N LYS A 151 21.21 -5.39 1.24
CA LYS A 151 20.73 -5.73 -0.11
C LYS A 151 20.47 -7.23 -0.15
N THR A 152 19.32 -7.65 -0.66
CA THR A 152 18.98 -9.07 -0.78
C THR A 152 18.52 -9.44 -2.19
N THR A 153 18.62 -10.71 -2.51
CA THR A 153 18.04 -11.32 -3.69
C THR A 153 17.20 -12.52 -3.29
N ILE A 154 15.97 -12.58 -3.79
CA ILE A 154 15.08 -13.72 -3.61
C ILE A 154 15.06 -14.45 -4.96
N PRO A 155 15.62 -15.68 -5.06
CA PRO A 155 15.62 -16.44 -6.30
C PRO A 155 14.20 -16.95 -6.65
N PRO A 156 13.99 -17.45 -7.87
CA PRO A 156 12.75 -18.10 -8.25
C PRO A 156 12.33 -19.20 -7.28
N TYR A 157 11.10 -19.14 -6.78
CA TYR A 157 10.59 -20.13 -5.86
C TYR A 157 10.22 -21.43 -6.59
N THR A 158 10.77 -22.54 -6.12
CA THR A 158 10.58 -23.88 -6.73
C THR A 158 9.67 -24.79 -5.90
N GLY A 159 9.21 -24.32 -4.73
CA GLY A 159 8.30 -25.07 -3.86
C GLY A 159 6.83 -24.98 -4.30
N ALA A 160 5.95 -25.67 -3.56
CA ALA A 160 4.51 -25.58 -3.77
C ALA A 160 3.99 -24.17 -3.41
N ALA A 161 3.20 -23.57 -4.30
CA ALA A 161 2.68 -22.20 -4.13
C ALA A 161 1.48 -22.10 -3.16
N THR A 162 1.33 -23.02 -2.21
CA THR A 162 0.26 -22.95 -1.21
C THR A 162 0.66 -22.02 -0.06
N PRO A 163 -0.30 -21.36 0.63
CA PRO A 163 0.00 -20.53 1.79
C PRO A 163 0.84 -21.25 2.84
N GLU A 164 0.57 -22.53 3.10
CA GLU A 164 1.27 -23.34 4.10
C GLU A 164 2.73 -23.58 3.70
N ALA A 165 2.96 -23.98 2.44
CA ALA A 165 4.31 -24.26 1.92
C ALA A 165 5.17 -22.99 1.82
N VAL A 166 4.57 -21.87 1.42
CA VAL A 166 5.25 -20.56 1.45
C VAL A 166 5.59 -20.23 2.90
N ARG A 167 4.62 -20.29 3.82
CA ARG A 167 4.84 -19.91 5.23
C ARG A 167 5.81 -20.82 5.97
N ALA A 168 5.97 -22.08 5.56
CA ALA A 168 6.99 -22.99 6.13
C ALA A 168 8.44 -22.51 5.91
N ASN A 169 8.67 -21.63 4.92
CA ASN A 169 9.99 -21.04 4.67
C ASN A 169 10.27 -19.79 5.53
N VAL A 170 9.29 -19.31 6.30
CA VAL A 170 9.47 -18.18 7.21
C VAL A 170 10.02 -18.67 8.55
N LYS A 171 11.13 -18.08 9.00
CA LYS A 171 11.73 -18.35 10.31
C LYS A 171 12.02 -17.03 11.01
N ASN A 172 11.68 -16.92 12.29
CA ASN A 172 11.91 -15.70 13.10
C ASN A 172 11.38 -14.42 12.43
N ASN A 173 10.20 -14.50 11.79
CA ASN A 173 9.59 -13.41 11.05
C ASN A 173 10.44 -12.87 9.88
N ALA A 174 11.25 -13.74 9.27
CA ALA A 174 12.02 -13.45 8.07
C ALA A 174 11.91 -14.57 7.04
N TRP A 175 11.96 -14.19 5.77
CA TRP A 175 11.98 -15.14 4.66
C TRP A 175 13.29 -15.92 4.64
N GLY A 176 13.22 -17.25 4.71
CA GLY A 176 14.40 -18.11 4.70
C GLY A 176 15.00 -18.32 3.30
N GLY A 177 14.24 -18.03 2.24
CA GLY A 177 14.65 -18.24 0.85
C GLY A 177 15.28 -17.02 0.20
N LEU A 178 15.99 -16.17 0.93
CA LEU A 178 16.73 -15.02 0.37
C LEU A 178 18.24 -15.22 0.52
N THR A 179 19.01 -14.49 -0.29
CA THR A 179 20.46 -14.31 -0.11
C THR A 179 20.76 -12.84 0.16
N VAL A 180 21.58 -12.55 1.17
CA VAL A 180 22.12 -11.19 1.38
C VAL A 180 23.28 -11.00 0.39
N THR A 181 23.13 -10.08 -0.55
CA THR A 181 24.09 -9.84 -1.64
C THR A 181 24.95 -8.61 -1.44
N GLY A 182 24.64 -7.79 -0.43
CA GLY A 182 25.43 -6.62 -0.10
C GLY A 182 24.97 -5.89 1.16
N SER A 183 25.76 -4.89 1.54
CA SER A 183 25.49 -4.00 2.67
C SER A 183 25.37 -2.54 2.22
N LEU A 184 24.47 -1.82 2.87
CA LEU A 184 24.26 -0.37 2.76
C LEU A 184 24.84 0.37 3.97
N GLY A 185 25.59 -0.33 4.82
CA GLY A 185 26.10 0.16 6.09
C GLY A 185 25.54 -0.60 7.29
N ASN A 186 26.06 -0.26 8.47
CA ASN A 186 25.60 -0.84 9.73
C ASN A 186 24.20 -0.32 10.11
N SER A 187 23.33 -1.22 10.60
CA SER A 187 21.95 -0.89 10.95
C SER A 187 21.84 0.21 12.01
N ASP A 188 22.69 0.23 13.03
CA ASP A 188 22.67 1.27 14.06
C ASP A 188 23.11 2.62 13.52
N SER A 189 24.10 2.64 12.62
CA SER A 189 24.49 3.87 11.92
C SER A 189 23.35 4.43 11.07
N LEU A 190 22.61 3.57 10.36
CA LEU A 190 21.44 3.97 9.58
C LEU A 190 20.27 4.42 10.47
N LYS A 191 20.09 3.80 11.64
CA LYS A 191 19.10 4.21 12.64
C LYS A 191 19.25 5.68 13.03
N THR A 192 20.49 6.18 13.15
CA THR A 192 20.77 7.59 13.51
C THR A 192 20.25 8.60 12.50
N LYS A 193 19.89 8.15 11.29
CA LYS A 193 19.33 9.01 10.24
C LYS A 193 17.83 9.19 10.35
N ILE A 194 17.18 8.51 11.29
CA ILE A 194 15.73 8.55 11.49
C ILE A 194 15.45 9.41 12.72
N LYS A 195 14.59 10.41 12.55
CA LYS A 195 14.23 11.35 13.61
C LYS A 195 13.10 10.76 14.44
N ALA A 196 13.32 10.59 15.74
CA ALA A 196 12.30 10.08 16.65
C ALA A 196 11.25 11.18 16.92
N GLU A 197 9.97 10.78 16.85
CA GLU A 197 8.81 11.66 17.14
C GLU A 197 8.79 12.98 16.33
N ASP A 198 9.42 12.97 15.15
CA ASP A 198 9.50 14.09 14.22
C ASP A 198 9.26 13.61 12.77
N TRP A 199 9.03 14.57 11.87
CA TRP A 199 8.74 14.33 10.47
C TRP A 199 9.94 13.76 9.71
N ASN A 200 9.81 12.57 9.16
CA ASN A 200 10.79 11.95 8.29
C ASN A 200 10.27 11.92 6.86
N THR A 201 11.14 12.10 5.87
CA THR A 201 10.78 11.81 4.47
C THR A 201 10.94 10.32 4.22
N PHE A 202 10.03 9.76 3.42
CA PHE A 202 10.20 8.44 2.84
C PHE A 202 10.18 8.55 1.32
N ARG A 203 10.86 7.62 0.66
CA ARG A 203 10.80 7.46 -0.79
C ARG A 203 10.95 5.98 -1.12
N LEU A 204 10.00 5.43 -1.85
CA LEU A 204 10.00 4.05 -2.35
C LEU A 204 10.23 4.10 -3.85
N VAL A 205 11.25 3.41 -4.35
CA VAL A 205 11.49 3.23 -5.78
C VAL A 205 11.29 1.76 -6.10
N ILE A 206 10.16 1.48 -6.73
CA ILE A 206 9.68 0.13 -7.00
C ILE A 206 9.64 -0.03 -8.51
N LYS A 207 10.61 -0.75 -9.08
CA LYS A 207 10.77 -0.86 -10.54
C LYS A 207 11.13 -2.29 -10.93
N GLY A 208 10.30 -2.92 -11.77
CA GLY A 208 10.39 -4.34 -12.07
C GLY A 208 10.35 -5.17 -10.78
N ASN A 209 11.41 -5.93 -10.55
CA ASN A 209 11.61 -6.74 -9.35
C ASN A 209 12.50 -6.07 -8.29
N ARG A 210 12.89 -4.80 -8.48
CA ARG A 210 13.75 -4.06 -7.53
C ARG A 210 12.90 -3.20 -6.61
N LEU A 211 13.03 -3.43 -5.31
CA LEU A 211 12.28 -2.76 -4.25
C LEU A 211 13.24 -1.98 -3.35
N GLN A 212 13.28 -0.66 -3.46
CA GLN A 212 14.20 0.19 -2.70
C GLN A 212 13.46 1.11 -1.74
N HIS A 213 13.82 1.07 -0.46
CA HIS A 213 13.22 1.89 0.60
C HIS A 213 14.23 2.94 1.09
N TYR A 214 13.86 4.22 1.00
CA TYR A 214 14.67 5.34 1.47
C TYR A 214 13.96 6.06 2.60
N ILE A 215 14.74 6.52 3.59
CA ILE A 215 14.28 7.40 4.68
C ILE A 215 15.27 8.56 4.80
N ASN A 216 14.80 9.80 4.79
CA ASN A 216 15.64 11.01 4.81
C ASN A 216 16.77 10.95 3.77
N ASP A 217 16.42 10.57 2.53
CA ASP A 217 17.29 10.39 1.36
C ASP A 217 18.37 9.29 1.48
N VAL A 218 18.38 8.54 2.58
CA VAL A 218 19.31 7.41 2.79
C VAL A 218 18.62 6.11 2.38
N LEU A 219 19.28 5.32 1.51
CA LEU A 219 18.81 3.99 1.13
C LEU A 219 18.94 3.04 2.33
N MET A 220 17.79 2.59 2.85
CA MET A 220 17.71 1.77 4.06
C MET A 220 17.71 0.27 3.75
N SER A 221 17.06 -0.15 2.67
CA SER A 221 17.06 -1.54 2.23
C SER A 221 16.78 -1.66 0.74
N GLU A 222 17.28 -2.74 0.13
CA GLU A 222 17.05 -3.07 -1.27
C GLU A 222 16.78 -4.57 -1.43
N VAL A 223 15.72 -4.93 -2.15
CA VAL A 223 15.39 -6.32 -2.51
C VAL A 223 15.36 -6.43 -4.02
N THR A 224 15.98 -7.49 -4.57
CA THR A 224 15.73 -7.97 -5.94
C THR A 224 14.91 -9.26 -5.84
N ASP A 225 13.64 -9.22 -6.22
CA ASP A 225 12.69 -10.33 -6.04
C ASP A 225 12.43 -11.09 -7.35
N GLU A 226 13.24 -12.10 -7.64
CA GLU A 226 13.12 -12.95 -8.84
C GLU A 226 12.04 -14.03 -8.68
N ASP A 227 11.38 -14.10 -7.53
CA ASP A 227 10.28 -15.01 -7.28
C ASP A 227 9.01 -14.56 -8.03
N THR A 228 8.78 -15.10 -9.22
CA THR A 228 7.58 -14.82 -10.02
C THR A 228 6.33 -15.57 -9.54
N VAL A 229 6.47 -16.49 -8.57
CA VAL A 229 5.35 -17.25 -8.01
C VAL A 229 4.72 -16.45 -6.87
N ASN A 230 5.55 -15.93 -5.97
CA ASN A 230 5.09 -15.20 -4.81
C ASN A 230 5.17 -13.68 -4.97
N GLY A 231 6.12 -13.19 -5.76
CA GLY A 231 6.26 -11.77 -6.02
C GLY A 231 5.04 -11.20 -6.73
N LYS A 232 4.78 -9.92 -6.47
CA LYS A 232 3.69 -9.17 -7.13
C LYS A 232 4.29 -8.08 -7.99
N ALA A 233 3.82 -7.98 -9.23
CA ALA A 233 4.24 -6.96 -10.19
C ALA A 233 3.46 -5.65 -10.06
N LYS A 234 2.22 -5.71 -9.53
CA LYS A 234 1.33 -4.57 -9.26
C LYS A 234 0.33 -4.91 -8.18
N GLY A 235 -0.39 -3.92 -7.67
CA GLY A 235 -1.49 -4.11 -6.72
C GLY A 235 -1.78 -2.84 -5.93
N LEU A 236 -2.66 -2.96 -4.94
CA LEU A 236 -3.11 -1.83 -4.12
C LEU A 236 -1.98 -1.26 -3.26
N MET A 237 -2.16 -0.01 -2.83
CA MET A 237 -1.34 0.64 -1.82
C MET A 237 -2.19 1.11 -0.64
N GLY A 238 -1.58 1.20 0.53
CA GLY A 238 -2.20 1.75 1.72
C GLY A 238 -1.21 1.98 2.84
N VAL A 239 -1.67 2.60 3.92
CA VAL A 239 -0.87 2.78 5.14
C VAL A 239 -1.58 2.16 6.33
N GLN A 240 -0.82 1.75 7.33
CA GLN A 240 -1.26 0.83 8.38
C GLN A 240 -1.38 1.51 9.75
N VAL A 241 -2.38 1.10 10.53
CA VAL A 241 -2.32 1.11 12.00
C VAL A 241 -2.23 -0.34 12.49
N HIS A 242 -1.32 -0.60 13.41
CA HIS A 242 -0.95 -1.96 13.80
C HIS A 242 -1.62 -2.38 15.12
N VAL A 243 -1.84 -3.69 15.29
CA VAL A 243 -2.25 -4.27 16.59
C VAL A 243 -1.18 -4.00 17.63
N GLY A 244 -1.55 -3.42 18.77
CA GLY A 244 -0.57 -3.09 19.79
C GLY A 244 -1.07 -2.04 20.78
N PRO A 245 -0.15 -1.39 21.51
CA PRO A 245 -0.51 -0.28 22.38
C PRO A 245 -1.10 0.89 21.58
N PRO A 246 -1.75 1.85 22.25
CA PRO A 246 -2.18 3.10 21.63
C PRO A 246 -1.05 3.77 20.85
N MET A 247 -1.38 4.31 19.69
CA MET A 247 -0.40 4.87 18.77
C MET A 247 -1.02 5.94 17.88
N LYS A 248 -0.19 6.85 17.38
CA LYS A 248 -0.56 7.78 16.31
C LYS A 248 0.50 7.82 15.23
N VAL A 249 0.07 7.75 13.98
CA VAL A 249 0.89 7.97 12.79
C VAL A 249 0.23 9.03 11.93
N GLN A 250 1.04 9.89 11.33
CA GLN A 250 0.60 10.99 10.49
C GLN A 250 1.38 10.95 9.20
N TYR A 251 0.70 11.19 8.08
CA TYR A 251 1.29 11.26 6.75
C TYR A 251 0.91 12.55 6.05
N ARG A 252 1.84 13.10 5.27
CA ARG A 252 1.59 14.27 4.41
C ARG A 252 2.46 14.24 3.16
N ASN A 253 2.13 15.12 2.21
CA ASN A 253 2.89 15.29 0.97
C ASN A 253 3.04 13.97 0.19
N LEU A 254 1.96 13.17 0.14
CA LEU A 254 1.94 11.88 -0.54
C LEU A 254 1.90 12.07 -2.06
N MET A 255 3.02 11.75 -2.72
CA MET A 255 3.24 11.97 -4.14
C MET A 255 3.60 10.66 -4.84
N LEU A 256 2.91 10.33 -5.93
CA LEU A 256 3.11 9.10 -6.70
C LEU A 256 3.50 9.41 -8.15
N LYS A 257 4.51 8.74 -8.66
CA LYS A 257 4.92 8.78 -10.07
C LYS A 257 4.94 7.36 -10.63
N GLN A 258 4.25 7.11 -11.72
CA GLN A 258 4.40 5.87 -12.49
C GLN A 258 5.71 5.91 -13.26
N LEU A 259 6.45 4.79 -13.32
CA LEU A 259 7.76 4.67 -13.96
C LEU A 259 7.73 3.91 -15.29
#